data_AF-A0A1D2MD37-F1
#
_entry.id   AF-A0A1D2MD37-F1
#
_cell.length_a   1.000
_cell.length_b   1.000
_cell.length_c   1.000
_cell.angle_alpha   90.00
_cell.angle_beta   90.00
_cell.angle_gamma   90.00
#
_symmetry.space_group_name_H-M   'P 1'
#
loop_
_entity.id
_entity.type
_entity.pdbx_description
1 polymer ?
#
loop_
_entity_poly.entity_id
_entity_poly.type
_entity_poly.pdbx_seq_one_letter_code
_entity_poly.pdbx_strand_id
1 'polypeptide(L)'
;MGNSLKPLIFFGTLYFLACRVFSNLELRSPVITDWGDWHFMDDCPQDKFVVGMQLRTHNYQGFWTDDSALNGVKFFCDQLGSRSDQIAVASGQENHGSFGTKKFCDGVATGFQLRSEGSQGWASDDTAGNNLRLICNANSSTQIEGDGLDFGSWTTPQECNRKQGLCGYSSQIDHDLSSGDITGLNNIKMKCCSIPDPAETCEPEDKWDLLIECDNIDALTETTCQYTRKVGISHSAAYSEGYSHLVSTYVQVGFTLDQALSALGINFGTNLGRNSTTGYDWTASTSDVWSVETTTSISFNVPPGVRTQLFQTMGKCGIYTVRATRVRRVDTEGATNNQTVTFIDI
;
A
#
# COMPACT_ATOMS: atom_id res chain seq x y z
N MET A 1 55.42 41.53 -20.43
CA MET A 1 54.94 41.07 -19.11
C MET A 1 53.62 41.77 -18.84
N GLY A 2 52.54 41.02 -18.62
CA GLY A 2 51.22 41.57 -18.28
C GLY A 2 50.05 40.97 -19.06
N ASN A 3 49.82 39.66 -18.94
CA ASN A 3 48.55 39.06 -19.37
C ASN A 3 47.55 39.18 -18.22
N SER A 4 46.47 39.91 -18.48
CA SER A 4 45.31 40.06 -17.59
C SER A 4 44.49 38.77 -17.56
N LEU A 5 44.44 38.12 -16.39
CA LEU A 5 43.55 37.00 -16.11
C LEU A 5 42.18 37.56 -15.70
N LYS A 6 41.13 37.25 -16.48
CA LYS A 6 39.73 37.44 -16.06
C LYS A 6 39.29 36.21 -15.24
N PRO A 7 38.57 36.38 -14.12
CA PRO A 7 38.04 35.24 -13.38
C PRO A 7 36.80 34.66 -14.09
N LEU A 8 36.78 33.33 -14.27
CA LEU A 8 35.57 32.59 -14.59
C LEU A 8 34.70 32.50 -13.34
N ILE A 9 33.50 33.07 -13.39
CA ILE A 9 32.46 32.88 -12.37
C ILE A 9 31.69 31.61 -12.75
N PHE A 10 31.90 30.53 -11.99
CA PHE A 10 31.08 29.32 -12.06
C PHE A 10 29.76 29.57 -11.34
N PHE A 11 28.66 29.68 -12.09
CA PHE A 11 27.31 29.57 -11.54
C PHE A 11 26.99 28.09 -11.29
N GLY A 12 27.38 27.58 -10.13
CA GLY A 12 26.89 26.30 -9.64
C GLY A 12 25.44 26.46 -9.19
N THR A 13 24.49 25.93 -9.94
CA THR A 13 23.12 25.72 -9.48
C THR A 13 23.16 24.68 -8.36
N LEU A 14 23.02 25.16 -7.12
CA LEU A 14 22.85 24.32 -5.95
C LEU A 14 21.48 23.63 -6.07
N TYR A 15 21.46 22.36 -6.50
CA TYR A 15 20.28 21.51 -6.30
C TYR A 15 20.16 21.25 -4.81
N PHE A 16 19.31 22.03 -4.14
CA PHE A 16 18.82 21.64 -2.82
C PHE A 16 17.97 20.38 -3.00
N LEU A 17 18.54 19.21 -2.70
CA LEU A 17 17.72 18.06 -2.30
C LEU A 17 17.01 18.49 -1.02
N ALA A 18 15.78 18.98 -1.14
CA ALA A 18 14.88 19.07 0.00
C ALA A 18 14.55 17.63 0.39
N CYS A 19 15.40 17.04 1.25
CA CYS A 19 14.98 15.88 2.04
C CYS A 19 13.81 16.37 2.87
N ARG A 20 12.58 16.12 2.40
CA ARG A 20 11.38 16.39 3.19
C ARG A 20 11.40 15.39 4.33
N VAL A 21 12.00 15.79 5.46
CA VAL A 21 11.78 15.14 6.74
C VAL A 21 10.33 15.47 7.11
N PHE A 22 9.39 14.70 6.57
CA PHE A 22 8.03 14.72 7.10
C PHE A 22 8.16 14.21 8.54
N SER A 23 7.97 15.09 9.51
CA SER A 23 7.82 14.68 10.90
C SER A 23 6.71 13.64 10.94
N ASN A 24 6.99 12.44 11.47
CA ASN A 24 5.96 11.42 11.64
C ASN A 24 4.81 12.04 12.45
N LEU A 25 3.59 11.99 11.91
CA LEU A 25 2.41 12.52 12.59
C LEU A 25 2.11 11.61 13.78
N GLU A 26 2.03 12.18 14.97
CA GLU A 26 1.62 11.48 16.19
C GLU A 26 0.12 11.73 16.42
N LEU A 27 -0.65 10.65 16.45
CA LEU A 27 -2.06 10.66 16.82
C LEU A 27 -2.17 10.34 18.31
N ARG A 28 -3.01 11.06 19.05
CA ARG A 28 -3.22 10.84 20.49
C ARG A 28 -4.67 10.56 20.76
N SER A 29 -4.97 9.58 21.61
CA SER A 29 -6.34 9.41 22.11
C SER A 29 -6.80 10.72 22.75
N PRO A 30 -8.03 11.18 22.46
CA PRO A 30 -8.66 12.23 23.25
C PRO A 30 -8.62 11.84 24.72
N VAL A 31 -8.03 12.71 25.55
CA VAL A 31 -7.79 12.45 26.97
C VAL A 31 -9.12 12.56 27.72
N ILE A 32 -9.60 11.43 28.24
CA ILE A 32 -10.75 11.36 29.15
C ILE A 32 -10.23 11.27 30.59
N THR A 33 -9.18 10.49 30.80
CA THR A 33 -8.44 10.27 32.05
C THR A 33 -6.94 10.38 31.76
N ASP A 34 -6.08 10.70 32.74
CA ASP A 34 -4.63 10.95 32.52
C ASP A 34 -3.73 10.42 33.65
N TRP A 35 -3.96 9.18 34.07
CA TRP A 35 -3.10 8.49 35.06
C TRP A 35 -2.00 7.68 34.38
N GLY A 36 -0.94 7.43 35.15
CA GLY A 36 0.17 6.61 34.73
C GLY A 36 1.22 7.28 33.86
N ASP A 37 2.27 6.50 33.59
CA ASP A 37 3.43 6.93 32.83
C ASP A 37 3.36 6.42 31.38
N TRP A 38 3.88 7.23 30.46
CA TRP A 38 4.03 6.83 29.07
C TRP A 38 5.21 5.88 28.90
N HIS A 39 4.97 4.72 28.30
CA HIS A 39 6.02 3.79 27.92
C HIS A 39 6.69 4.20 26.60
N PHE A 40 7.88 3.65 26.33
CA PHE A 40 8.62 3.93 25.09
C PHE A 40 7.80 3.57 23.86
N MET A 41 7.90 4.38 22.79
CA MET A 41 7.33 4.06 21.50
C MET A 41 7.93 2.75 20.97
N ASP A 42 7.08 1.79 20.63
CA ASP A 42 7.47 0.58 19.91
C ASP A 42 7.06 0.72 18.45
N ASP A 43 8.05 0.73 17.56
CA ASP A 43 7.88 0.97 16.13
C ASP A 43 7.74 -0.36 15.39
N CYS A 44 6.86 -0.40 14.38
CA CYS A 44 6.88 -1.46 13.39
C CYS A 44 8.27 -1.50 12.70
N PRO A 45 8.73 -2.69 12.26
CA PRO A 45 9.92 -2.78 11.43
C PRO A 45 9.80 -1.93 10.16
N GLN A 46 10.94 -1.62 9.55
CA GLN A 46 10.98 -0.80 8.34
C GLN A 46 10.03 -1.32 7.26
N ASP A 47 9.30 -0.40 6.62
CA ASP A 47 8.32 -0.66 5.55
C ASP A 47 7.16 -1.59 5.95
N LYS A 48 6.88 -1.71 7.25
CA LYS A 48 5.72 -2.42 7.80
C LYS A 48 4.77 -1.49 8.54
N PHE A 49 3.49 -1.85 8.50
CA PHE A 49 2.40 -1.08 9.08
C PHE A 49 1.53 -1.98 9.94
N VAL A 50 0.83 -1.39 10.91
CA VAL A 50 -0.13 -2.10 11.74
C VAL A 50 -1.25 -2.64 10.85
N VAL A 51 -1.46 -3.95 10.88
CA VAL A 51 -2.53 -4.66 10.16
C VAL A 51 -3.57 -5.26 11.10
N GLY A 52 -3.31 -5.24 12.42
CA GLY A 52 -4.22 -5.80 13.40
C GLY A 52 -3.79 -5.55 14.83
N MET A 53 -4.61 -6.01 15.76
CA MET A 53 -4.39 -5.87 17.19
C MET A 53 -4.88 -7.10 17.97
N GLN A 54 -4.45 -7.19 19.23
CA GLN A 54 -4.96 -8.14 20.21
C GLN A 54 -4.94 -7.46 21.57
N LEU A 55 -6.11 -7.40 22.21
CA LEU A 55 -6.24 -6.75 23.51
C LEU A 55 -5.90 -7.73 24.63
N ARG A 56 -5.41 -7.19 25.74
CA ARG A 56 -5.22 -7.91 26.99
C ARG A 56 -6.22 -7.37 28.01
N THR A 57 -7.11 -8.24 28.47
CA THR A 57 -8.19 -7.90 29.40
C THR A 57 -8.36 -9.01 30.44
N HIS A 58 -9.02 -8.72 31.56
CA HIS A 58 -9.50 -9.79 32.44
C HIS A 58 -10.75 -10.44 31.82
N ASN A 59 -10.86 -11.77 31.96
CA ASN A 59 -12.12 -12.44 31.67
C ASN A 59 -13.16 -12.01 32.72
N TYR A 60 -14.40 -11.79 32.30
CA TYR A 60 -15.54 -11.52 33.20
C TYR A 60 -15.60 -12.58 34.32
N GLN A 61 -15.33 -12.18 35.57
CA GLN A 61 -15.32 -13.10 36.74
C GLN A 61 -16.65 -13.09 37.52
N GLY A 62 -17.63 -12.29 37.09
CA GLY A 62 -18.98 -12.23 37.65
C GLY A 62 -19.27 -10.91 38.39
N PHE A 63 -20.51 -10.79 38.89
CA PHE A 63 -21.10 -9.55 39.45
C PHE A 63 -20.38 -8.97 40.70
N TRP A 64 -19.42 -9.67 41.28
CA TRP A 64 -18.78 -9.34 42.56
C TRP A 64 -17.27 -9.09 42.45
N THR A 65 -16.73 -9.07 41.24
CA THR A 65 -15.30 -8.91 40.96
C THR A 65 -15.15 -7.83 39.90
N ASP A 66 -14.33 -6.82 40.18
CA ASP A 66 -14.11 -5.70 39.26
C ASP A 66 -13.63 -6.24 37.91
N ASP A 67 -14.46 -6.05 36.88
CA ASP A 67 -14.14 -6.38 35.50
C ASP A 67 -13.07 -5.38 35.03
N SER A 68 -11.82 -5.69 35.34
CA SER A 68 -10.73 -4.73 35.28
C SER A 68 -10.42 -4.42 33.81
N ALA A 69 -10.28 -3.13 33.53
CA ALA A 69 -10.13 -2.43 32.25
C ALA A 69 -9.11 -3.04 31.25
N LEU A 70 -8.90 -2.38 30.11
CA LEU A 70 -7.85 -2.75 29.15
C LEU A 70 -6.49 -2.73 29.88
N ASN A 71 -5.77 -3.83 29.87
CA ASN A 71 -4.48 -3.96 30.58
C ASN A 71 -3.26 -3.92 29.65
N GLY A 72 -3.52 -3.92 28.34
CA GLY A 72 -2.49 -3.84 27.33
C GLY A 72 -3.05 -4.13 25.95
N VAL A 73 -2.24 -3.83 24.95
CA VAL A 73 -2.52 -4.12 23.55
C VAL A 73 -1.26 -4.66 22.92
N LYS A 74 -1.40 -5.59 21.99
CA LYS A 74 -0.40 -5.89 20.99
C LYS A 74 -0.91 -5.41 19.65
N PHE A 75 -0.05 -4.76 18.88
CA PHE A 75 -0.31 -4.54 17.46
C PHE A 75 0.50 -5.53 16.63
N PHE A 76 -0.01 -5.91 15.48
CA PHE A 76 0.70 -6.76 14.52
C PHE A 76 1.07 -5.93 13.30
N CYS A 77 2.35 -5.92 12.96
CA CYS A 77 2.90 -5.21 11.83
C CYS A 77 3.19 -6.19 10.68
N ASP A 78 2.83 -5.79 9.46
CA ASP A 78 3.12 -6.55 8.25
C ASP A 78 3.35 -5.62 7.06
N GLN A 79 3.81 -6.18 5.95
CA GLN A 79 3.88 -5.46 4.69
C GLN A 79 2.47 -5.16 4.17
N LEU A 80 2.36 -4.11 3.35
CA LEU A 80 1.09 -3.74 2.72
C LEU A 80 0.50 -4.94 1.94
N GLY A 81 -0.79 -5.24 2.15
CA GLY A 81 -1.46 -6.36 1.48
C GLY A 81 -1.03 -7.77 1.93
N SER A 82 -0.13 -7.90 2.92
CA SER A 82 0.29 -9.17 3.53
C SER A 82 -0.34 -9.35 4.90
N ARG A 83 -0.55 -10.61 5.30
CA ARG A 83 -0.84 -11.02 6.68
C ARG A 83 -0.03 -12.24 7.10
N SER A 84 1.14 -12.42 6.51
CA SER A 84 1.96 -13.62 6.67
C SER A 84 2.93 -13.56 7.85
N ASP A 85 3.55 -12.41 8.10
CA ASP A 85 4.60 -12.25 9.10
C ASP A 85 4.03 -11.90 10.48
N GLN A 86 3.02 -11.01 10.52
CA GLN A 86 2.32 -10.57 11.74
C GLN A 86 3.25 -10.29 12.94
N ILE A 87 4.25 -9.43 12.75
CA ILE A 87 5.25 -9.12 13.78
C ILE A 87 4.58 -8.35 14.91
N ALA A 88 4.57 -8.92 16.12
CA ALA A 88 3.97 -8.28 17.28
C ALA A 88 4.87 -7.15 17.83
N VAL A 89 4.29 -5.97 18.03
CA VAL A 89 4.88 -4.85 18.77
C VAL A 89 4.06 -4.60 20.03
N ALA A 90 4.75 -4.29 21.12
CA ALA A 90 4.18 -4.08 22.44
C ALA A 90 4.91 -2.94 23.20
N SER A 91 4.22 -1.83 23.43
CA SER A 91 4.66 -0.73 24.29
C SER A 91 3.83 -0.72 25.56
N GLY A 92 4.46 -1.02 26.70
CA GLY A 92 3.81 -1.08 28.01
C GLY A 92 2.72 -2.16 28.06
N GLN A 93 2.80 -3.08 29.02
CA GLN A 93 1.70 -4.01 29.24
C GLN A 93 1.71 -4.48 30.68
N GLU A 94 0.52 -4.65 31.25
CA GLU A 94 0.39 -5.28 32.55
C GLU A 94 0.49 -6.79 32.46
N ASN A 95 0.89 -7.42 33.57
CA ASN A 95 1.00 -8.87 33.68
C ASN A 95 -0.33 -9.55 34.00
N HIS A 96 -1.37 -8.77 34.28
CA HIS A 96 -2.70 -9.25 34.65
C HIS A 96 -3.61 -9.42 33.42
N GLY A 97 -4.60 -10.32 33.50
CA GLY A 97 -5.47 -10.68 32.39
C GLY A 97 -4.82 -11.57 31.32
N SER A 98 -5.59 -11.93 30.30
CA SER A 98 -5.19 -12.77 29.17
C SER A 98 -5.37 -12.05 27.84
N PHE A 99 -4.56 -12.41 26.84
CA PHE A 99 -4.77 -11.92 25.49
C PHE A 99 -6.00 -12.58 24.86
N GLY A 100 -6.89 -11.75 24.32
CA GLY A 100 -8.10 -12.17 23.63
C GLY A 100 -7.85 -12.62 22.19
N THR A 101 -8.81 -12.34 21.32
CA THR A 101 -8.79 -12.71 19.90
C THR A 101 -7.99 -11.69 19.08
N LYS A 102 -7.15 -12.16 18.17
CA LYS A 102 -6.51 -11.28 17.19
C LYS A 102 -7.55 -10.74 16.20
N LYS A 103 -7.57 -9.43 15.99
CA LYS A 103 -8.44 -8.73 15.03
C LYS A 103 -7.57 -8.11 13.94
N PHE A 104 -7.94 -8.27 12.68
CA PHE A 104 -7.13 -7.81 11.53
C PHE A 104 -7.96 -7.00 10.54
N CYS A 105 -7.38 -5.88 10.09
CA CYS A 105 -7.89 -5.11 8.98
C CYS A 105 -7.77 -5.90 7.67
N ASP A 106 -8.65 -5.63 6.72
CA ASP A 106 -8.40 -5.97 5.31
C ASP A 106 -7.62 -4.86 4.63
N GLY A 107 -6.30 -4.91 4.77
CA GLY A 107 -5.38 -3.83 4.40
C GLY A 107 -4.58 -3.39 5.63
N VAL A 108 -4.48 -2.08 5.86
CA VAL A 108 -3.71 -1.50 6.97
C VAL A 108 -4.57 -0.63 7.87
N ALA A 109 -4.20 -0.54 9.13
CA ALA A 109 -4.78 0.43 10.06
C ALA A 109 -4.25 1.83 9.75
N THR A 110 -5.17 2.78 9.60
CA THR A 110 -4.88 4.19 9.32
C THR A 110 -5.41 5.12 10.40
N GLY A 111 -6.06 4.58 11.43
CA GLY A 111 -6.55 5.34 12.56
C GLY A 111 -7.04 4.45 13.68
N PHE A 112 -7.48 5.06 14.77
CA PHE A 112 -7.99 4.36 15.94
C PHE A 112 -8.98 5.20 16.74
N GLN A 113 -9.74 4.51 17.61
CA GLN A 113 -10.53 5.11 18.67
C GLN A 113 -10.39 4.28 19.94
N LEU A 114 -10.23 4.98 21.06
CA LEU A 114 -10.27 4.37 22.39
C LEU A 114 -11.71 4.43 22.90
N ARG A 115 -12.14 3.44 23.66
CA ARG A 115 -13.38 3.49 24.44
C ARG A 115 -13.01 3.73 25.89
N SER A 116 -13.59 4.72 26.53
CA SER A 116 -13.37 5.02 27.95
C SER A 116 -14.61 5.71 28.50
N GLU A 117 -14.79 5.66 29.81
CA GLU A 117 -15.89 6.29 30.53
C GLU A 117 -15.38 7.50 31.30
N GLY A 118 -15.98 8.67 31.05
CA GLY A 118 -15.70 9.85 31.85
C GLY A 118 -16.54 9.88 33.13
N SER A 119 -16.12 10.73 34.07
CA SER A 119 -16.72 10.89 35.40
C SER A 119 -18.24 10.99 35.40
N GLN A 120 -18.88 10.06 36.12
CA GLN A 120 -20.32 10.10 36.42
C GLN A 120 -20.63 10.84 37.75
N GLY A 121 -19.65 11.58 38.31
CA GLY A 121 -19.80 12.36 39.54
C GLY A 121 -19.16 11.71 40.78
N TRP A 122 -19.51 12.20 41.97
CA TRP A 122 -18.83 11.92 43.26
C TRP A 122 -18.90 10.47 43.79
N ALA A 123 -19.60 9.57 43.09
CA ALA A 123 -19.91 8.22 43.55
C ALA A 123 -19.64 7.13 42.49
N SER A 124 -18.94 7.47 41.40
CA SER A 124 -18.63 6.52 40.32
C SER A 124 -17.16 6.64 39.95
N ASP A 125 -16.51 5.50 39.80
CA ASP A 125 -15.12 5.43 39.37
C ASP A 125 -15.00 5.84 37.90
N ASP A 126 -14.00 6.64 37.60
CA ASP A 126 -13.57 6.90 36.23
C ASP A 126 -12.87 5.64 35.70
N THR A 127 -13.33 5.06 34.59
CA THR A 127 -12.66 3.88 34.05
C THR A 127 -11.58 4.28 33.04
N ALA A 128 -10.43 3.62 33.13
CA ALA A 128 -9.34 3.67 32.15
C ALA A 128 -9.84 3.25 30.74
N GLY A 129 -8.93 2.98 29.81
CA GLY A 129 -9.30 2.43 28.50
C GLY A 129 -10.09 1.12 28.68
N ASN A 130 -11.28 1.02 28.09
CA ASN A 130 -12.14 -0.16 28.18
C ASN A 130 -12.05 -1.03 26.93
N ASN A 131 -11.91 -0.41 25.76
CA ASN A 131 -11.78 -1.10 24.48
C ASN A 131 -11.03 -0.23 23.47
N LEU A 132 -10.64 -0.82 22.36
CA LEU A 132 -9.93 -0.17 21.26
C LEU A 132 -10.54 -0.66 19.95
N ARG A 133 -10.68 0.24 18.98
CA ARG A 133 -10.97 -0.12 17.59
C ARG A 133 -9.98 0.53 16.64
N LEU A 134 -9.59 -0.21 15.61
CA LEU A 134 -8.79 0.32 14.51
C LEU A 134 -9.70 0.70 13.36
N ILE A 135 -9.34 1.81 12.70
CA ILE A 135 -9.93 2.27 11.45
C ILE A 135 -9.02 1.75 10.34
N CYS A 136 -9.59 0.96 9.44
CA CYS A 136 -8.85 0.30 8.38
C CYS A 136 -8.96 1.12 7.10
N ASN A 137 -7.83 1.35 6.44
CA ASN A 137 -7.69 2.06 5.16
C ASN A 137 -8.30 3.47 5.13
N ALA A 138 -7.51 4.47 4.72
CA ALA A 138 -7.87 5.90 4.89
C ALA A 138 -9.19 6.34 4.23
N ASN A 139 -9.67 5.65 3.18
CA ASN A 139 -10.92 5.96 2.50
C ASN A 139 -12.02 4.89 2.69
N SER A 140 -11.94 4.06 3.74
CA SER A 140 -12.96 3.05 4.05
C SER A 140 -13.66 3.36 5.39
N SER A 141 -14.92 2.96 5.51
CA SER A 141 -15.64 2.98 6.79
C SER A 141 -15.41 1.70 7.61
N THR A 142 -14.49 0.83 7.16
CA THR A 142 -14.23 -0.45 7.82
C THR A 142 -13.48 -0.24 9.11
N GLN A 143 -14.02 -0.80 10.18
CA GLN A 143 -13.45 -0.76 11.52
C GLN A 143 -13.35 -2.17 12.05
N ILE A 144 -12.30 -2.45 12.82
CA ILE A 144 -12.18 -3.67 13.59
C ILE A 144 -12.19 -3.32 15.07
N GLU A 145 -13.13 -3.92 15.79
CA GLU A 145 -13.30 -3.72 17.23
C GLU A 145 -12.63 -4.84 18.01
N GLY A 146 -11.91 -4.47 19.08
CA GLY A 146 -11.33 -5.40 20.02
C GLY A 146 -12.37 -6.06 20.90
N ASP A 147 -11.96 -7.10 21.60
CA ASP A 147 -12.76 -7.82 22.59
C ASP A 147 -12.60 -7.27 24.01
N GLY A 148 -12.51 -5.92 24.10
CA GLY A 148 -12.57 -5.19 25.35
C GLY A 148 -13.98 -5.08 25.92
N LEU A 149 -14.12 -4.27 26.97
CA LEU A 149 -15.41 -4.04 27.64
C LEU A 149 -16.29 -3.05 26.84
N ASP A 150 -17.61 -3.16 27.05
CA ASP A 150 -18.61 -2.29 26.41
C ASP A 150 -18.97 -1.04 27.24
N PHE A 151 -18.24 -0.76 28.32
CA PHE A 151 -18.47 0.43 29.15
C PHE A 151 -17.89 1.70 28.54
N GLY A 152 -18.51 2.85 28.84
CA GLY A 152 -18.12 4.14 28.29
C GLY A 152 -18.46 4.34 26.80
N SER A 153 -17.89 5.41 26.23
CA SER A 153 -18.14 5.84 24.84
C SER A 153 -16.86 5.83 24.01
N TRP A 154 -17.01 5.64 22.70
CA TRP A 154 -15.89 5.78 21.76
C TRP A 154 -15.45 7.24 21.66
N THR A 155 -14.14 7.51 21.75
CA THR A 155 -13.56 8.84 21.53
C THR A 155 -13.78 9.31 20.08
N THR A 156 -13.48 10.58 19.78
CA THR A 156 -13.41 11.01 18.38
C THR A 156 -12.32 10.23 17.61
N PRO A 157 -12.58 9.85 16.34
CA PRO A 157 -11.58 9.21 15.48
C PRO A 157 -10.28 10.00 15.38
N GLN A 158 -9.16 9.28 15.50
CA GLN A 158 -7.83 9.81 15.21
C GLN A 158 -7.28 9.07 13.99
N GLU A 159 -6.97 9.80 12.92
CA GLU A 159 -6.64 9.22 11.62
C GLU A 159 -5.38 9.85 11.03
N CYS A 160 -4.57 9.03 10.35
CA CYS A 160 -3.44 9.49 9.57
C CYS A 160 -3.90 10.23 8.32
N ASN A 161 -3.00 10.99 7.72
CA ASN A 161 -3.29 11.59 6.41
C ASN A 161 -3.35 10.51 5.32
N ARG A 162 -3.85 10.89 4.13
CA ARG A 162 -3.77 10.04 2.93
C ARG A 162 -2.33 9.60 2.67
N LYS A 163 -2.17 8.39 2.15
CA LYS A 163 -0.87 7.73 1.87
C LYS A 163 -0.02 7.50 3.12
N GLN A 164 -0.65 7.39 4.29
CA GLN A 164 -0.01 7.02 5.54
C GLN A 164 -0.72 5.83 6.20
N GLY A 165 0.02 5.07 7.00
CA GLY A 165 -0.50 4.01 7.86
C GLY A 165 0.11 4.09 9.26
N LEU A 166 -0.55 3.46 10.24
CA LEU A 166 -0.01 3.36 11.59
C LEU A 166 1.24 2.45 11.56
N CYS A 167 2.33 2.90 12.18
CA CYS A 167 3.64 2.24 12.10
C CYS A 167 4.36 2.17 13.45
N GLY A 168 3.68 2.45 14.55
CA GLY A 168 4.24 2.41 15.89
C GLY A 168 3.26 2.95 16.90
N TYR A 169 3.48 2.63 18.17
CA TYR A 169 2.62 3.12 19.23
C TYR A 169 3.30 3.19 20.60
N SER A 170 2.67 3.94 21.50
CA SER A 170 3.02 4.00 22.91
C SER A 170 1.75 4.02 23.74
N SER A 171 1.78 3.31 24.87
CA SER A 171 0.69 3.30 25.84
C SER A 171 1.07 4.10 27.09
N GLN A 172 0.06 4.71 27.71
CA GLN A 172 0.13 5.26 29.06
C GLN A 172 -0.53 4.25 30.00
N ILE A 173 0.21 3.78 31.00
CA ILE A 173 -0.26 2.76 31.93
C ILE A 173 -0.06 3.25 33.35
N ASP A 174 -1.09 3.11 34.16
CA ASP A 174 -1.04 3.49 35.56
C ASP A 174 -0.36 2.43 36.41
N HIS A 175 0.67 2.86 37.14
CA HIS A 175 1.44 2.03 38.07
C HIS A 175 1.09 2.46 39.49
N ASP A 176 -0.07 2.05 40.02
CA ASP A 176 -0.35 2.32 41.42
C ASP A 176 0.46 1.37 42.33
N LEU A 177 1.70 1.79 42.61
CA LEU A 177 2.66 1.06 43.45
C LEU A 177 2.24 1.00 44.93
N SER A 178 1.14 1.65 45.32
CA SER A 178 0.73 1.83 46.72
C SER A 178 -0.35 0.86 47.20
N SER A 179 -1.19 0.35 46.29
CA SER A 179 -2.33 -0.54 46.57
C SER A 179 -2.03 -2.03 46.28
N GLY A 180 -1.03 -2.31 45.44
CA GLY A 180 -0.78 -3.65 44.91
C GLY A 180 -1.64 -4.02 43.70
N ASP A 181 -2.54 -3.13 43.28
CA ASP A 181 -3.36 -3.25 42.07
C ASP A 181 -2.86 -2.25 41.02
N ILE A 182 -2.37 -2.76 39.89
CA ILE A 182 -1.85 -1.95 38.79
C ILE A 182 -3.02 -1.61 37.84
N THR A 183 -3.41 -0.34 37.79
CA THR A 183 -4.68 0.16 37.24
C THR A 183 -4.63 0.49 35.74
N GLY A 184 -4.43 -0.51 34.88
CA GLY A 184 -4.87 -0.49 33.47
C GLY A 184 -4.20 0.51 32.50
N LEU A 185 -4.47 0.29 31.21
CA LEU A 185 -4.08 1.16 30.09
C LEU A 185 -5.03 2.35 30.04
N ASN A 186 -4.45 3.54 30.13
CA ASN A 186 -5.20 4.77 30.25
C ASN A 186 -5.33 5.53 28.92
N ASN A 187 -4.22 5.66 28.17
CA ASN A 187 -4.21 6.33 26.86
C ASN A 187 -3.31 5.60 25.85
N ILE A 188 -3.52 5.91 24.57
CA ILE A 188 -2.68 5.44 23.45
C ILE A 188 -2.28 6.61 22.58
N LYS A 189 -1.02 6.63 22.17
CA LYS A 189 -0.56 7.43 21.03
C LYS A 189 -0.03 6.53 19.94
N MET A 190 -0.39 6.83 18.70
CA MET A 190 0.03 6.08 17.52
C MET A 190 0.89 6.97 16.62
N LYS A 191 1.84 6.37 15.93
CA LYS A 191 2.69 7.03 14.94
C LYS A 191 2.19 6.71 13.53
N CYS A 192 2.05 7.74 12.69
CA CYS A 192 1.78 7.61 11.27
C CYS A 192 3.07 7.70 10.46
N CYS A 193 3.29 6.73 9.57
CA CYS A 193 4.38 6.74 8.60
C CYS A 193 3.84 6.81 7.18
N SER A 194 4.62 7.42 6.29
CA SER A 194 4.33 7.43 4.85
C SER A 194 4.40 6.02 4.29
N ILE A 195 3.40 5.65 3.49
CA ILE A 195 3.43 4.44 2.67
C ILE A 195 4.25 4.78 1.42
N PRO A 196 5.27 3.99 1.05
CA PRO A 196 6.04 4.23 -0.16
C PRO A 196 5.16 4.20 -1.41
N ASP A 197 5.44 5.09 -2.38
CA ASP A 197 4.67 5.12 -3.62
C ASP A 197 5.02 3.89 -4.47
N PRO A 198 4.04 3.01 -4.77
CA PRO A 198 4.31 1.80 -5.53
C PRO A 198 4.79 2.07 -6.96
N ALA A 199 4.58 3.27 -7.50
CA ALA A 199 5.10 3.66 -8.80
C ALA A 199 6.60 4.00 -8.78
N GLU A 200 7.11 4.45 -7.63
CA GLU A 200 8.51 4.86 -7.45
C GLU A 200 9.39 3.70 -6.97
N THR A 201 8.84 2.82 -6.13
CA THR A 201 9.62 1.77 -5.46
C THR A 201 9.58 0.41 -6.16
N CYS A 202 8.71 0.23 -7.16
CA CYS A 202 8.67 -1.03 -7.90
C CYS A 202 9.87 -1.18 -8.83
N GLU A 203 10.32 -2.41 -9.04
CA GLU A 203 11.29 -2.75 -10.09
C GLU A 203 10.55 -2.97 -11.41
N PRO A 204 10.80 -2.17 -12.46
CA PRO A 204 10.15 -2.33 -13.74
C PRO A 204 10.76 -3.49 -14.54
N GLU A 205 9.90 -4.28 -15.16
CA GLU A 205 10.26 -5.32 -16.13
C GLU A 205 9.42 -5.17 -17.39
N ASP A 206 9.87 -5.72 -18.52
CA ASP A 206 9.04 -5.84 -19.72
C ASP A 206 9.10 -7.21 -20.37
N LYS A 207 8.08 -7.49 -21.19
CA LYS A 207 7.97 -8.71 -21.98
C LYS A 207 7.11 -8.51 -23.21
N TRP A 208 7.16 -9.51 -24.09
CA TRP A 208 6.17 -9.66 -25.16
C TRP A 208 4.90 -10.31 -24.61
N ASP A 209 3.76 -9.64 -24.79
CA ASP A 209 2.44 -10.17 -24.48
C ASP A 209 1.71 -10.51 -25.78
N LEU A 210 1.21 -11.74 -25.91
CA LEU A 210 0.44 -12.17 -27.09
C LEU A 210 -0.92 -11.47 -27.08
N LEU A 211 -1.18 -10.62 -28.07
CA LEU A 211 -2.46 -9.92 -28.23
C LEU A 211 -3.49 -10.80 -28.92
N ILE A 212 -3.08 -11.43 -30.01
CA ILE A 212 -3.95 -12.28 -30.83
C ILE A 212 -3.11 -13.24 -31.65
N GLU A 213 -3.65 -14.44 -31.84
CA GLU A 213 -3.25 -15.37 -32.88
C GLU A 213 -4.42 -15.51 -33.85
N CYS A 214 -4.18 -15.25 -35.12
CA CYS A 214 -5.16 -15.47 -36.18
C CYS A 214 -4.62 -16.53 -37.14
N ASP A 215 -5.23 -17.70 -37.09
CA ASP A 215 -4.84 -18.83 -37.91
C ASP A 215 -5.66 -18.87 -39.19
N ASN A 216 -4.99 -18.72 -40.33
CA ASN A 216 -5.57 -18.84 -41.66
C ASN A 216 -4.85 -19.89 -42.51
N ILE A 217 -4.19 -20.88 -41.86
CA ILE A 217 -3.38 -21.90 -42.54
C ILE A 217 -4.22 -22.77 -43.48
N ASP A 218 -5.36 -23.28 -43.01
CA ASP A 218 -6.20 -24.21 -43.79
C ASP A 218 -7.23 -23.49 -44.69
N ALA A 219 -7.28 -22.17 -44.62
CA ALA A 219 -8.24 -21.38 -45.38
C ALA A 219 -7.82 -21.17 -46.83
N LEU A 220 -8.81 -21.17 -47.71
CA LEU A 220 -8.61 -20.92 -49.15
C LEU A 220 -8.71 -19.44 -49.52
N THR A 221 -9.21 -18.60 -48.61
CA THR A 221 -9.41 -17.16 -48.81
C THR A 221 -8.79 -16.36 -47.67
N GLU A 222 -8.55 -15.08 -47.92
CA GLU A 222 -8.14 -14.13 -46.89
C GLU A 222 -9.19 -14.04 -45.78
N THR A 223 -8.71 -13.92 -44.53
CA THR A 223 -9.54 -13.71 -43.35
C THR A 223 -9.21 -12.37 -42.71
N THR A 224 -10.24 -11.64 -42.28
CA THR A 224 -10.07 -10.43 -41.47
C THR A 224 -10.15 -10.79 -39.99
N CYS A 225 -9.12 -10.41 -39.25
CA CYS A 225 -9.01 -10.62 -37.82
C CYS A 225 -9.10 -9.27 -37.11
N GLN A 226 -9.70 -9.27 -35.92
CA GLN A 226 -9.83 -8.06 -35.11
C GLN A 226 -9.29 -8.31 -33.71
N TYR A 227 -8.63 -7.30 -33.14
CA TYR A 227 -8.16 -7.35 -31.77
C TYR A 227 -8.35 -6.00 -31.07
N THR A 228 -8.46 -6.05 -29.74
CA THR A 228 -8.49 -4.85 -28.90
C THR A 228 -7.07 -4.47 -28.54
N ARG A 229 -6.64 -3.33 -29.04
CA ARG A 229 -5.36 -2.71 -28.70
C ARG A 229 -5.50 -1.86 -27.45
N LYS A 230 -4.53 -1.94 -26.55
CA LYS A 230 -4.43 -1.11 -25.34
C LYS A 230 -3.14 -0.32 -25.37
N VAL A 231 -3.15 0.97 -25.03
CA VAL A 231 -1.93 1.79 -24.86
C VAL A 231 -2.09 2.67 -23.63
N GLY A 232 -1.07 2.74 -22.78
CA GLY A 232 -1.09 3.49 -21.53
C GLY A 232 -0.95 2.61 -20.28
N ILE A 233 -1.27 3.18 -19.13
CA ILE A 233 -1.09 2.58 -17.81
C ILE A 233 -2.43 2.13 -17.24
N SER A 234 -2.46 0.92 -16.70
CA SER A 234 -3.60 0.37 -15.95
C SER A 234 -3.11 -0.29 -14.66
N HIS A 235 -4.04 -0.53 -13.72
CA HIS A 235 -3.76 -1.47 -12.65
C HIS A 235 -3.62 -2.87 -13.25
N SER A 236 -2.57 -3.58 -12.86
CA SER A 236 -2.35 -4.94 -13.34
C SER A 236 -3.53 -5.85 -12.99
N ALA A 237 -3.86 -6.75 -13.91
CA ALA A 237 -4.87 -7.77 -13.66
C ALA A 237 -4.46 -8.63 -12.45
N ALA A 238 -5.42 -8.88 -11.56
CA ALA A 238 -5.19 -9.75 -10.43
C ALA A 238 -4.93 -11.18 -10.88
N TYR A 239 -3.79 -11.73 -10.47
CA TYR A 239 -3.41 -13.13 -10.70
C TYR A 239 -3.55 -14.00 -9.43
N SER A 240 -3.93 -13.39 -8.31
CA SER A 240 -4.24 -14.06 -7.04
C SER A 240 -5.12 -13.13 -6.18
N GLU A 241 -5.84 -13.71 -5.21
CA GLU A 241 -6.60 -12.93 -4.22
C GLU A 241 -5.70 -11.95 -3.46
N GLY A 242 -4.52 -12.39 -3.03
CA GLY A 242 -3.55 -11.52 -2.32
C GLY A 242 -3.13 -10.29 -3.13
N TYR A 243 -3.00 -10.43 -4.46
CA TYR A 243 -2.70 -9.29 -5.32
C TYR A 243 -3.88 -8.31 -5.43
N SER A 244 -5.11 -8.81 -5.52
CA SER A 244 -6.31 -7.97 -5.48
C SER A 244 -6.38 -7.15 -4.18
N HIS A 245 -6.05 -7.76 -3.04
CA HIS A 245 -6.00 -7.06 -1.76
C HIS A 245 -4.91 -5.98 -1.72
N LEU A 246 -3.73 -6.23 -2.29
CA LEU A 246 -2.66 -5.23 -2.39
C LEU A 246 -3.09 -4.01 -3.20
N VAL A 247 -3.64 -4.21 -4.41
CA VAL A 247 -4.14 -3.13 -5.27
C VAL A 247 -5.23 -2.33 -4.55
N SER A 248 -6.20 -3.03 -3.95
CA SER A 248 -7.28 -2.42 -3.18
C SER A 248 -6.76 -1.58 -2.02
N THR A 249 -5.76 -2.09 -1.28
CA THR A 249 -5.16 -1.37 -0.14
C THR A 249 -4.51 -0.06 -0.60
N TYR A 250 -3.70 -0.07 -1.67
CA TYR A 250 -3.09 1.16 -2.20
C TYR A 250 -4.13 2.20 -2.62
N VAL A 251 -5.21 1.78 -3.29
CA VAL A 251 -6.30 2.68 -3.69
C VAL A 251 -7.00 3.26 -2.46
N GLN A 252 -7.32 2.42 -1.47
CA GLN A 252 -8.03 2.84 -0.27
C GLN A 252 -7.20 3.73 0.65
N VAL A 253 -5.88 3.58 0.73
CA VAL A 253 -5.01 4.52 1.47
C VAL A 253 -4.78 5.83 0.71
N GLY A 254 -5.13 5.88 -0.58
CA GLY A 254 -5.26 7.12 -1.35
C GLY A 254 -4.27 7.30 -2.50
N PHE A 255 -3.63 6.24 -2.99
CA PHE A 255 -2.92 6.28 -4.26
C PHE A 255 -3.90 6.17 -5.44
N THR A 256 -3.67 6.95 -6.48
CA THR A 256 -4.50 6.94 -7.69
C THR A 256 -3.64 6.71 -8.92
N LEU A 257 -4.25 6.16 -9.96
CA LEU A 257 -3.57 5.89 -11.23
C LEU A 257 -3.02 7.18 -11.86
N ASP A 258 -3.79 8.27 -11.86
CA ASP A 258 -3.38 9.56 -12.43
C ASP A 258 -2.12 10.13 -11.77
N GLN A 259 -1.94 9.90 -10.47
CA GLN A 259 -0.76 10.35 -9.73
C GLN A 259 0.47 9.48 -10.02
N ALA A 260 0.26 8.21 -10.41
CA ALA A 260 1.34 7.27 -10.70
C ALA A 260 1.98 7.49 -12.08
N LEU A 261 1.28 8.14 -13.02
CA LEU A 261 1.69 8.24 -14.43
C LEU A 261 3.12 8.77 -14.62
N SER A 262 3.42 9.93 -14.00
CA SER A 262 4.73 10.57 -14.13
C SER A 262 5.83 9.80 -13.40
N ALA A 263 5.53 9.28 -12.20
CA ALA A 263 6.47 8.50 -11.41
C ALA A 263 6.88 7.21 -12.14
N LEU A 264 5.91 6.51 -12.75
CA LEU A 264 6.18 5.32 -13.56
C LEU A 264 7.05 5.65 -14.78
N GLY A 265 6.77 6.74 -15.50
CA GLY A 265 7.58 7.14 -16.64
C GLY A 265 9.04 7.38 -16.27
N ILE A 266 9.29 8.07 -15.16
CA ILE A 266 10.63 8.29 -14.63
C ILE A 266 11.28 6.97 -14.20
N ASN A 267 10.54 6.13 -13.47
CA ASN A 267 11.04 4.85 -12.96
C ASN A 267 11.44 3.90 -14.11
N PHE A 268 10.55 3.67 -15.07
CA PHE A 268 10.84 2.85 -16.26
C PHE A 268 12.01 3.42 -17.06
N GLY A 269 12.04 4.74 -17.31
CA GLY A 269 13.14 5.36 -18.04
C GLY A 269 14.49 5.20 -17.34
N THR A 270 14.52 5.33 -16.01
CA THR A 270 15.76 5.29 -15.21
C THR A 270 16.25 3.86 -14.97
N ASN A 271 15.35 2.95 -14.62
CA ASN A 271 15.69 1.62 -14.13
C ASN A 271 15.57 0.52 -15.20
N LEU A 272 14.78 0.73 -16.25
CA LEU A 272 14.66 -0.21 -17.37
C LEU A 272 15.33 0.31 -18.64
N GLY A 273 15.15 1.60 -18.94
CA GLY A 273 15.74 2.25 -20.11
C GLY A 273 15.39 1.53 -21.42
N ARG A 274 16.42 1.13 -22.17
CA ARG A 274 16.25 0.20 -23.31
C ARG A 274 16.39 -1.24 -22.84
N ASN A 275 15.30 -2.01 -22.95
CA ASN A 275 15.32 -3.40 -22.52
C ASN A 275 15.93 -4.33 -23.60
N SER A 276 16.74 -5.29 -23.18
CA SER A 276 17.38 -6.28 -24.08
C SER A 276 16.42 -7.33 -24.64
N THR A 277 15.33 -7.64 -23.95
CA THR A 277 14.35 -8.69 -24.29
C THR A 277 13.38 -8.23 -25.36
N THR A 278 12.81 -7.03 -25.21
CA THR A 278 11.86 -6.46 -26.16
C THR A 278 12.52 -5.52 -27.17
N GLY A 279 13.71 -4.99 -26.84
CA GLY A 279 14.36 -3.95 -27.62
C GLY A 279 13.63 -2.60 -27.58
N TYR A 280 12.61 -2.45 -26.74
CA TYR A 280 11.85 -1.21 -26.57
C TYR A 280 12.62 -0.23 -25.68
N ASP A 281 12.53 1.05 -26.02
CA ASP A 281 13.24 2.13 -25.34
C ASP A 281 12.26 2.96 -24.51
N TRP A 282 12.16 2.64 -23.23
CA TRP A 282 11.24 3.29 -22.30
C TRP A 282 11.59 4.76 -22.04
N THR A 283 12.82 5.20 -22.35
CA THR A 283 13.23 6.62 -22.25
C THR A 283 12.66 7.47 -23.39
N ALA A 284 12.31 6.83 -24.50
CA ALA A 284 11.81 7.47 -25.71
C ALA A 284 10.32 7.16 -25.98
N SER A 285 9.61 6.62 -25.00
CA SER A 285 8.18 6.35 -25.08
C SER A 285 7.37 7.63 -25.34
N THR A 286 6.34 7.50 -26.14
CA THR A 286 5.39 8.57 -26.46
C THR A 286 4.48 8.87 -25.26
N SER A 287 3.89 10.07 -25.22
CA SER A 287 3.12 10.56 -24.06
C SER A 287 1.87 9.74 -23.76
N ASP A 288 1.31 9.07 -24.75
CA ASP A 288 0.17 8.14 -24.63
C ASP A 288 0.54 6.87 -23.83
N VAL A 289 1.79 6.41 -23.86
CA VAL A 289 2.27 5.30 -23.01
C VAL A 289 2.22 5.69 -21.52
N TRP A 290 2.47 6.96 -21.21
CA TRP A 290 2.43 7.52 -19.85
C TRP A 290 1.10 8.20 -19.52
N SER A 291 0.02 7.74 -20.16
CA SER A 291 -1.36 8.18 -19.92
C SER A 291 -2.20 7.03 -19.39
N VAL A 292 -3.42 7.31 -18.90
CA VAL A 292 -4.36 6.24 -18.53
C VAL A 292 -4.66 5.36 -19.75
N GLU A 293 -4.69 4.05 -19.55
CA GLU A 293 -4.89 3.07 -20.63
C GLU A 293 -6.11 3.39 -21.49
N THR A 294 -5.87 3.54 -22.79
CA THR A 294 -6.89 3.70 -23.83
C THR A 294 -7.02 2.42 -24.64
N THR A 295 -8.22 2.15 -25.14
CA THR A 295 -8.52 0.98 -25.97
C THR A 295 -8.91 1.38 -27.39
N THR A 296 -8.50 0.59 -28.38
CA THR A 296 -8.89 0.78 -29.79
C THR A 296 -9.07 -0.56 -30.47
N SER A 297 -10.17 -0.76 -31.19
CA SER A 297 -10.37 -1.95 -32.02
C SER A 297 -9.62 -1.81 -33.34
N ILE A 298 -8.75 -2.77 -33.64
CA ILE A 298 -7.94 -2.79 -34.86
C ILE A 298 -8.29 -4.04 -35.67
N SER A 299 -8.46 -3.85 -36.97
CA SER A 299 -8.67 -4.93 -37.94
C SER A 299 -7.45 -5.07 -38.83
N PHE A 300 -7.07 -6.30 -39.15
CA PHE A 300 -6.06 -6.60 -40.15
C PHE A 300 -6.42 -7.88 -40.91
N ASN A 301 -5.87 -8.01 -42.11
CA ASN A 301 -6.10 -9.18 -42.93
C ASN A 301 -4.94 -10.17 -42.86
N VAL A 302 -5.27 -11.46 -42.94
CA VAL A 302 -4.33 -12.58 -42.97
C VAL A 302 -4.55 -13.37 -44.25
N PRO A 303 -3.51 -13.49 -45.12
CA PRO A 303 -3.60 -14.27 -46.35
C PRO A 303 -3.91 -15.76 -46.09
N PRO A 304 -4.45 -16.49 -47.08
CA PRO A 304 -4.59 -17.95 -46.98
C PRO A 304 -3.22 -18.63 -46.83
N GLY A 305 -3.16 -19.70 -46.05
CA GLY A 305 -1.92 -20.46 -45.81
C GLY A 305 -1.00 -19.86 -44.73
N VAL A 306 -1.42 -18.81 -44.04
CA VAL A 306 -0.60 -18.07 -43.07
C VAL A 306 -1.27 -18.02 -41.70
N ARG A 307 -0.49 -18.21 -40.63
CA ARG A 307 -0.88 -17.87 -39.26
C ARG A 307 -0.15 -16.60 -38.84
N THR A 308 -0.88 -15.61 -38.34
CA THR A 308 -0.33 -14.36 -37.82
C THR A 308 -0.47 -14.30 -36.31
N GLN A 309 0.63 -14.04 -35.61
CA GLN A 309 0.65 -13.71 -34.18
C GLN A 309 1.09 -12.26 -33.99
N LEU A 310 0.34 -11.51 -33.19
CA LEU A 310 0.70 -10.15 -32.77
C LEU A 310 1.08 -10.15 -31.30
N PHE A 311 2.25 -9.59 -31.00
CA PHE A 311 2.74 -9.39 -29.65
C PHE A 311 2.93 -7.91 -29.37
N GLN A 312 2.61 -7.45 -28.16
CA GLN A 312 2.86 -6.08 -27.73
C GLN A 312 3.92 -6.05 -26.64
N THR A 313 4.74 -5.00 -26.64
CA THR A 313 5.59 -4.72 -25.48
C THR A 313 4.71 -4.34 -24.28
N MET A 314 4.80 -5.12 -23.21
CA MET A 314 4.09 -4.88 -21.96
C MET A 314 5.11 -4.74 -20.84
N GLY A 315 5.08 -3.59 -20.17
CA GLY A 315 5.81 -3.32 -18.94
C GLY A 315 4.99 -3.70 -17.71
N LYS A 316 5.65 -4.15 -16.65
CA LYS A 316 5.07 -4.37 -15.33
C LYS A 316 5.94 -3.72 -14.27
N CYS A 317 5.31 -3.05 -13.30
CA CYS A 317 6.01 -2.48 -12.16
C CYS A 317 5.02 -2.42 -10.98
N GLY A 318 5.26 -3.27 -9.97
CA GLY A 318 4.41 -3.33 -8.77
C GLY A 318 2.96 -3.68 -9.10
N ILE A 319 2.05 -2.74 -8.84
CA ILE A 319 0.61 -2.86 -9.11
C ILE A 319 0.18 -2.37 -10.50
N TYR A 320 1.14 -1.95 -11.33
CA TYR A 320 0.87 -1.29 -12.61
C TYR A 320 1.32 -2.12 -13.80
N THR A 321 0.51 -2.05 -14.85
CA THR A 321 0.83 -2.55 -16.19
C THR A 321 0.91 -1.38 -17.14
N VAL A 322 1.95 -1.36 -17.97
CA VAL A 322 2.18 -0.33 -18.98
C VAL A 322 2.15 -0.98 -20.36
N ARG A 323 1.22 -0.57 -21.22
CA ARG A 323 1.08 -1.06 -22.59
C ARG A 323 1.75 -0.07 -23.54
N ALA A 324 2.88 -0.47 -24.09
CA ALA A 324 3.67 0.37 -25.00
C ALA A 324 3.13 0.31 -26.43
N THR A 325 3.53 1.26 -27.26
CA THR A 325 3.12 1.34 -28.66
C THR A 325 3.74 0.24 -29.53
N ARG A 326 4.91 -0.31 -29.19
CA ARG A 326 5.58 -1.27 -30.08
C ARG A 326 4.87 -2.63 -30.17
N VAL A 327 4.54 -3.02 -31.40
CA VAL A 327 3.97 -4.33 -31.75
C VAL A 327 4.95 -5.14 -32.60
N ARG A 328 5.10 -6.42 -32.28
CA ARG A 328 5.84 -7.41 -33.06
C ARG A 328 4.84 -8.35 -33.73
N ARG A 329 4.84 -8.37 -35.06
CA ARG A 329 4.05 -9.28 -35.88
C ARG A 329 4.92 -10.44 -36.34
N VAL A 330 4.41 -11.66 -36.19
CA VAL A 330 5.04 -12.89 -36.67
C VAL A 330 4.06 -13.60 -37.59
N ASP A 331 4.40 -13.65 -38.88
CA ASP A 331 3.65 -14.39 -39.88
C ASP A 331 4.36 -15.73 -40.13
N THR A 332 3.65 -16.84 -39.96
CA THR A 332 4.16 -18.20 -40.18
C THR A 332 3.44 -18.84 -41.37
N GLU A 333 4.18 -19.26 -42.38
CA GLU A 333 3.66 -20.00 -43.53
C GLU A 333 3.40 -21.46 -43.16
N GLY A 334 2.17 -21.95 -43.29
CA GLY A 334 1.82 -23.32 -42.89
C GLY A 334 2.52 -24.41 -43.72
N ALA A 335 2.82 -24.14 -44.98
CA ALA A 335 3.46 -25.11 -45.87
C ALA A 335 4.96 -25.32 -45.59
N THR A 336 5.66 -24.27 -45.16
CA THR A 336 7.13 -24.25 -45.03
C THR A 336 7.60 -24.09 -43.59
N ASN A 337 6.72 -23.66 -42.68
CA ASN A 337 7.05 -23.15 -41.35
C ASN A 337 8.01 -21.95 -41.36
N ASN A 338 8.17 -21.26 -42.49
CA ASN A 338 8.97 -20.04 -42.55
C ASN A 338 8.27 -18.92 -41.77
N GLN A 339 9.07 -18.13 -41.05
CA GLN A 339 8.58 -17.01 -40.25
C GLN A 339 9.11 -15.67 -40.79
N THR A 340 8.19 -14.72 -40.95
CA THR A 340 8.52 -13.32 -41.20
C THR A 340 8.18 -12.51 -39.96
N VAL A 341 9.15 -11.73 -39.46
CA VAL A 341 8.97 -10.88 -38.29
C VAL A 341 9.01 -9.41 -38.70
N THR A 342 8.00 -8.65 -38.33
CA THR A 342 7.94 -7.20 -38.53
C THR A 342 7.63 -6.48 -37.23
N PHE A 343 8.17 -5.27 -37.09
CA PHE A 343 7.88 -4.38 -35.96
C PHE A 343 7.05 -3.21 -36.45
N ILE A 344 6.03 -2.86 -35.69
CA ILE A 344 5.09 -1.79 -35.98
C ILE A 344 5.07 -0.89 -34.75
N ASP A 345 5.53 0.35 -34.92
CA ASP A 345 5.27 1.44 -33.97
C ASP A 345 3.98 2.14 -34.43
N ILE A 346 3.12 2.47 -33.49
CA ILE A 346 1.73 2.92 -33.72
C ILE A 346 1.41 4.19 -32.97
#